data_AF-M1CAJ4-F1
#
_entry.id   AF-M1CAJ4-F1
#
_cell.length_a   1.000
_cell.length_b   1.000
_cell.length_c   1.000
_cell.angle_alpha   90.00
_cell.angle_beta   90.00
_cell.angle_gamma   90.00
#
_symmetry.space_group_name_H-M   'P 1'
#
loop_
_entity.id
_entity.type
_entity.pdbx_description
1 polymer ?
#
loop_
_entity_poly.entity_id
_entity_poly.type
_entity_poly.pdbx_seq_one_letter_code
_entity_poly.pdbx_strand_id
1 'polypeptide(L)'
;MPMFIKIAEQKAGVVPVVYRRVTCQKKGGLKFEIAGNPNWILVLVFNVGGVGDVVNVKIKGSKTEWVPMSRNWGQNWQASVQLAGQSLSFQVQTSDGKWVQSDNVAPDN
;
A
#
# COMPACT_ATOMS: atom_id res chain seq x y z
N MET A 1 -13.27 -0.07 20.00
CA MET A 1 -13.26 -1.36 20.73
C MET A 1 -12.29 -2.32 20.07
N PRO A 2 -11.35 -2.92 20.81
CA PRO A 2 -10.48 -4.00 20.33
C PRO A 2 -11.30 -5.16 19.76
N MET A 3 -10.78 -5.82 18.72
CA MET A 3 -11.54 -6.89 18.04
C MET A 3 -11.80 -8.10 18.94
N PHE A 4 -10.87 -8.43 19.84
CA PHE A 4 -11.00 -9.59 20.73
C PHE A 4 -12.27 -9.52 21.60
N ILE A 5 -12.55 -8.36 22.21
CA ILE A 5 -13.69 -8.17 23.11
C ILE A 5 -15.03 -8.22 22.36
N LYS A 6 -15.03 -8.11 21.02
CA LYS A 6 -16.23 -8.29 20.21
C LYS A 6 -16.63 -9.76 20.02
N ILE A 7 -15.70 -10.69 20.23
CA ILE A 7 -15.91 -12.12 19.99
C ILE A 7 -15.75 -12.98 21.26
N ALA A 8 -15.22 -12.41 22.35
CA ALA A 8 -15.02 -13.11 23.60
C ALA A 8 -14.92 -12.16 24.80
N GLU A 9 -15.13 -12.71 26.00
CA GLU A 9 -14.90 -11.99 27.25
C GLU A 9 -13.41 -11.79 27.51
N GLN A 10 -13.04 -10.64 28.08
CA GLN A 10 -11.64 -10.26 28.35
C GLN A 10 -10.90 -11.25 29.29
N LYS A 11 -11.62 -12.10 30.02
CA LYS A 11 -11.04 -13.14 30.89
C LYS A 11 -10.53 -14.36 30.12
N ALA A 12 -11.08 -14.63 28.93
CA ALA A 12 -10.61 -15.72 28.09
C ALA A 12 -9.29 -15.31 27.43
N GLY A 13 -8.20 -16.03 27.70
CA GLY A 13 -6.89 -15.76 27.07
C GLY A 13 -6.75 -16.36 25.67
N VAL A 14 -7.51 -17.43 25.38
CA VAL A 14 -7.51 -18.14 24.10
C VAL A 14 -8.94 -18.51 23.76
N VAL A 15 -9.35 -18.25 22.52
CA VAL A 15 -10.72 -18.47 22.03
C VAL A 15 -10.63 -19.10 20.65
N PRO A 16 -11.22 -20.29 20.43
CA PRO A 16 -11.31 -20.88 19.10
C PRO A 16 -12.15 -19.99 18.17
N VAL A 17 -11.66 -19.74 16.95
CA VAL A 17 -12.35 -18.92 15.95
C VAL A 17 -12.40 -19.64 14.61
N VAL A 18 -13.50 -19.42 13.89
CA VAL A 18 -13.62 -19.76 12.47
C VAL A 18 -13.55 -18.45 11.69
N TYR A 19 -12.72 -18.40 10.66
CA TYR A 19 -12.53 -17.20 9.86
C TYR A 19 -12.49 -17.53 8.37
N ARG A 20 -12.80 -16.51 7.56
CA ARG A 20 -12.61 -16.54 6.11
C ARG A 20 -12.25 -15.15 5.63
N ARG A 21 -11.62 -15.07 4.47
CA ARG A 21 -11.32 -13.79 3.82
C ARG A 21 -12.60 -13.15 3.28
N VAL A 22 -12.70 -11.83 3.41
CA VAL A 22 -13.78 -10.99 2.86
C VAL A 22 -13.18 -9.75 2.21
N THR A 23 -13.91 -9.11 1.31
CA THR A 23 -13.49 -7.86 0.69
C THR A 23 -13.48 -6.72 1.71
N CYS A 24 -12.39 -5.95 1.74
CA CYS A 24 -12.21 -4.77 2.58
C CYS A 24 -13.07 -3.60 2.09
N GLN A 25 -14.00 -3.12 2.92
CA GLN A 25 -14.69 -1.85 2.71
C GLN A 25 -13.87 -0.72 3.33
N LYS A 26 -13.32 0.16 2.49
CA LYS A 26 -12.48 1.30 2.90
C LYS A 26 -13.06 2.61 2.40
N LYS A 27 -12.90 3.68 3.19
CA LYS A 27 -13.25 5.05 2.83
C LYS A 27 -11.97 5.88 2.69
N GLY A 28 -11.99 6.89 1.81
CA GLY A 28 -10.87 7.83 1.67
C GLY A 28 -9.76 7.38 0.71
N GLY A 29 -10.06 6.47 -0.23
CA GLY A 29 -9.19 6.12 -1.36
C GLY A 29 -7.90 5.40 -0.99
N LEU A 30 -7.15 5.00 -2.02
CA LEU A 30 -5.78 4.47 -1.86
C LEU A 30 -4.87 5.58 -1.32
N LYS A 31 -4.00 5.25 -0.36
CA LYS A 31 -3.09 6.20 0.27
C LYS A 31 -1.65 5.73 0.21
N PHE A 32 -0.76 6.70 0.19
CA PHE A 32 0.68 6.51 0.06
C PHE A 32 1.38 7.34 1.13
N GLU A 33 2.30 6.72 1.84
CA GLU A 33 3.26 7.43 2.69
C GLU A 33 4.64 7.25 2.07
N ILE A 34 5.31 8.37 1.83
CA ILE A 34 6.56 8.42 1.07
C ILE A 34 7.69 8.77 2.04
N ALA A 35 8.72 7.94 2.03
CA ALA A 35 9.95 8.11 2.80
C ALA A 35 11.17 7.82 1.90
N GLY A 36 12.37 8.06 2.43
CA GLY A 36 13.62 7.76 1.75
C GLY A 36 14.48 9.00 1.56
N ASN A 37 15.29 8.99 0.49
CA ASN A 37 16.23 10.07 0.17
C ASN A 37 16.39 10.18 -1.37
N PRO A 38 17.21 11.12 -1.90
CA PRO A 38 17.31 11.32 -3.34
C PRO A 38 17.76 10.09 -4.16
N ASN A 39 18.40 9.09 -3.54
CA ASN A 39 18.91 7.90 -4.22
C ASN A 39 17.97 6.69 -4.15
N TRP A 40 17.09 6.64 -3.14
CA TRP A 40 16.09 5.59 -3.01
C TRP A 40 14.81 6.12 -2.38
N ILE A 41 13.68 5.63 -2.87
CA ILE A 41 12.37 5.94 -2.34
C ILE A 41 11.74 4.69 -1.72
N LEU A 42 11.06 4.86 -0.60
CA LEU A 42 10.28 3.85 0.08
C LEU A 42 8.86 4.34 0.24
N VAL A 43 7.91 3.52 -0.20
CA VAL A 43 6.50 3.89 -0.23
C VAL A 43 5.69 2.83 0.50
N LEU A 44 5.00 3.25 1.56
CA LEU A 44 3.98 2.45 2.20
C LEU A 44 2.66 2.66 1.46
N VAL A 45 2.12 1.57 0.92
CA VAL A 45 0.80 1.57 0.27
C VAL A 45 -0.24 1.10 1.28
N PHE A 46 -1.24 1.92 1.57
CA PHE A 46 -2.26 1.62 2.57
C PHE A 46 -3.66 2.10 2.19
N ASN A 47 -4.64 1.74 3.01
CA ASN A 47 -6.07 1.98 2.76
C ASN A 47 -6.61 1.30 1.48
N VAL A 48 -6.04 0.16 1.11
CA VAL A 48 -6.44 -0.65 -0.06
C VAL A 48 -7.78 -1.35 0.21
N GLY A 49 -8.78 -1.04 -0.60
CA GLY A 49 -10.10 -1.69 -0.57
C GLY A 49 -10.15 -2.96 -1.42
N GLY A 50 -11.32 -3.60 -1.46
CA GLY A 50 -11.52 -4.80 -2.30
C GLY A 50 -10.79 -6.01 -1.73
N VAL A 51 -10.01 -6.73 -2.55
CA VAL A 51 -9.24 -7.89 -2.04
C VAL A 51 -8.18 -7.46 -1.01
N GLY A 52 -7.63 -6.24 -1.12
CA GLY A 52 -6.82 -5.59 -0.09
C GLY A 52 -5.33 -5.95 -0.07
N ASP A 53 -4.91 -7.07 -0.64
CA ASP A 53 -3.51 -7.45 -0.76
C ASP A 53 -2.89 -6.91 -2.04
N VAL A 54 -1.88 -6.07 -1.87
CA VAL A 54 -1.06 -5.55 -2.95
C VAL A 54 0.00 -6.58 -3.30
N VAL A 55 0.17 -6.90 -4.57
CA VAL A 55 1.15 -7.88 -5.07
C VAL A 55 2.25 -7.25 -5.91
N ASN A 56 1.99 -6.13 -6.58
CA ASN A 56 2.99 -5.37 -7.35
C ASN A 56 2.76 -3.87 -7.22
N VAL A 57 3.85 -3.10 -7.27
CA VAL A 57 3.81 -1.63 -7.30
C VAL A 57 4.80 -1.11 -8.34
N LYS A 58 4.41 -0.09 -9.08
CA LYS A 58 5.30 0.71 -9.92
C LYS A 58 5.20 2.18 -9.53
N ILE A 59 6.31 2.90 -9.72
CA ILE A 59 6.41 4.33 -9.52
C ILE A 59 6.86 5.01 -10.81
N LYS A 60 6.38 6.22 -11.05
CA LYS A 60 6.80 7.06 -12.17
C LYS A 60 6.94 8.50 -11.71
N GLY A 61 8.08 9.11 -11.95
CA GLY A 61 8.28 10.55 -11.90
C GLY A 61 7.85 11.24 -13.20
N SER A 62 7.55 12.55 -13.15
CA SER A 62 7.17 13.35 -14.31
C SER A 62 8.12 13.30 -15.51
N LYS A 63 9.40 12.93 -15.30
CA LYS A 63 10.45 12.86 -16.33
C LYS A 63 10.97 11.44 -16.54
N THR A 64 10.24 10.42 -16.10
CA THR A 64 10.67 9.01 -16.15
C THR A 64 9.58 8.09 -16.69
N GLU A 65 9.97 6.88 -17.08
CA GLU A 65 9.05 5.79 -17.34
C GLU A 65 8.59 5.09 -16.04
N TRP A 66 7.62 4.18 -16.16
CA TRP A 66 7.20 3.35 -15.02
C TRP A 66 8.31 2.41 -14.56
N VAL A 67 8.75 2.58 -13.32
CA VAL A 67 9.76 1.76 -12.65
C VAL A 67 9.09 0.76 -11.70
N PRO A 68 9.33 -0.55 -11.83
CA PRO A 68 8.85 -1.53 -10.86
C PRO A 68 9.53 -1.32 -9.50
N MET A 69 8.77 -1.43 -8.43
CA MET A 69 9.26 -1.37 -7.07
C MET A 69 9.40 -2.78 -6.47
N SER A 70 10.43 -2.99 -5.65
CA SER A 70 10.63 -4.23 -4.90
C SER A 70 10.01 -4.13 -3.53
N ARG A 71 9.31 -5.18 -3.08
CA ARG A 71 8.81 -5.24 -1.69
C ARG A 71 10.00 -5.39 -0.74
N ASN A 72 10.14 -4.45 0.21
CA ASN A 72 11.18 -4.50 1.24
C ASN A 72 10.66 -5.27 2.47
N TRP A 73 9.86 -4.63 3.34
CA TRP A 73 9.25 -5.28 4.51
C TRP A 73 7.77 -4.88 4.63
N GLY A 74 6.90 -5.82 5.00
CA GLY A 74 5.46 -5.59 5.07
C GLY A 74 4.90 -5.08 3.73
N GLN A 75 4.24 -3.92 3.77
CA GLN A 75 3.72 -3.22 2.58
C GLN A 75 4.57 -1.99 2.20
N ASN A 76 5.84 -1.98 2.59
CA ASN A 76 6.80 -0.98 2.14
C ASN A 76 7.48 -1.44 0.85
N TRP A 77 7.41 -0.59 -0.17
CA TRP A 77 7.92 -0.82 -1.52
C TRP A 77 9.06 0.12 -1.80
N GLN A 78 10.16 -0.40 -2.34
CA GLN A 78 11.40 0.36 -2.55
C GLN A 78 11.77 0.40 -4.04
N ALA A 79 12.27 1.56 -4.48
CA ALA A 79 12.98 1.69 -5.75
C ALA A 79 14.23 2.56 -5.57
N SER A 80 15.33 2.14 -6.18
CA SER A 80 16.61 2.86 -6.16
C SER A 80 16.73 3.72 -7.42
N VAL A 81 15.93 4.78 -7.49
CA VAL A 81 15.85 5.71 -8.62
C VAL A 81 15.77 7.15 -8.12
N GLN A 82 16.37 8.08 -8.87
CA GLN A 82 16.37 9.49 -8.53
C GLN A 82 15.09 10.17 -9.04
N LEU A 83 14.16 10.44 -8.12
CA LEU A 83 12.86 11.05 -8.41
C LEU A 83 12.62 12.36 -7.64
N ALA A 84 13.65 12.90 -6.98
CA ALA A 84 13.56 14.19 -6.30
C ALA A 84 13.21 15.32 -7.29
N GLY A 85 12.35 16.26 -6.88
CA GLY A 85 11.92 17.36 -7.74
C GLY A 85 10.89 16.98 -8.81
N GLN A 86 10.31 15.77 -8.75
CA GLN A 86 9.34 15.29 -9.73
C GLN A 86 8.00 14.98 -9.05
N SER A 87 6.91 15.21 -9.78
CA SER A 87 5.61 14.67 -9.36
C SER A 87 5.65 13.15 -9.43
N LEU A 88 5.00 12.48 -8.48
CA LEU A 88 5.05 11.03 -8.33
C LEU A 88 3.69 10.41 -8.63
N SER A 89 3.71 9.43 -9.54
CA SER A 89 2.57 8.60 -9.92
C SER A 89 2.81 7.15 -9.53
N PHE A 90 1.74 6.42 -9.25
CA PHE A 90 1.79 5.04 -8.78
C PHE A 90 0.87 4.14 -9.58
N GLN A 91 1.33 2.91 -9.84
CA GLN A 91 0.49 1.80 -10.27
C GLN A 91 0.55 0.72 -9.19
N VAL A 92 -0.62 0.28 -8.73
CA VAL A 92 -0.74 -0.71 -7.66
C VAL A 92 -1.57 -1.87 -8.17
N GLN A 93 -1.02 -3.09 -8.10
CA GLN A 93 -1.72 -4.31 -8.47
C GLN A 93 -2.17 -5.07 -7.22
N THR A 94 -3.42 -5.52 -7.23
CA THR A 94 -3.95 -6.41 -6.20
C THR A 94 -3.90 -7.88 -6.62
N SER A 95 -4.07 -8.83 -5.69
CA SER A 95 -3.93 -10.26 -6.00
C SER A 95 -4.97 -10.81 -6.98
N ASP A 96 -6.06 -10.09 -7.23
CA ASP A 96 -7.05 -10.41 -8.27
C ASP A 96 -6.59 -9.93 -9.67
N GLY A 97 -5.33 -9.49 -9.80
CA GLY A 97 -4.69 -9.11 -11.05
C GLY A 97 -5.01 -7.68 -11.52
N LYS A 98 -5.92 -6.97 -10.83
CA LYS A 98 -6.33 -5.62 -11.21
C LYS A 98 -5.28 -4.59 -10.85
N TRP A 99 -5.10 -3.62 -11.74
CA TRP A 99 -4.25 -2.46 -11.54
C TRP A 99 -5.08 -1.21 -11.27
N VAL A 100 -4.61 -0.39 -10.33
CA VAL A 100 -5.07 0.97 -10.12
C VAL A 100 -3.90 1.90 -10.40
N GLN A 101 -4.10 2.85 -11.31
CA GLN A 101 -3.17 3.94 -11.57
C GLN A 101 -3.62 5.18 -10.80
N SER A 102 -2.67 5.87 -10.19
CA SER A 102 -2.87 7.13 -9.49
C SER A 102 -1.79 8.10 -9.97
N ASP A 103 -2.20 9.08 -10.77
CA ASP A 103 -1.29 10.04 -11.40
C ASP A 103 -1.07 11.26 -10.49
N ASN A 104 0.18 11.72 -10.42
CA ASN A 104 0.60 12.93 -9.69
C ASN A 104 0.07 13.00 -8.25
N VAL A 105 0.13 11.88 -7.52
CA VAL A 105 -0.29 11.75 -6.11
C VAL A 105 0.50 12.71 -5.22
N ALA A 106 1.80 12.84 -5.48
CA ALA A 106 2.62 13.90 -4.93
C ALA A 106 2.95 14.90 -6.04
N PRO A 107 2.71 16.21 -5.86
CA PRO A 107 3.14 17.22 -6.82
C PRO A 107 4.67 17.35 -6.83
N ASP A 108 5.20 18.04 -7.83
CA ASP A 108 6.58 18.48 -7.86
C ASP A 108 6.86 19.53 -6.77
N ASN A 109 8.13 19.61 -6.36
CA ASN A 109 8.61 20.42 -5.24
C ASN A 109 9.75 21.35 -5.65
#